data_AF-A0A430RH70-F1
#
_entry.id   AF-A0A430RH70-F1
#
_cell.length_a   1.000
_cell.length_b   1.000
_cell.length_c   1.000
_cell.angle_alpha   90.00
_cell.angle_beta   90.00
_cell.angle_gamma   90.00
#
_symmetry.space_group_name_H-M   'P 1'
#
loop_
_entity.id
_entity.type
_entity.pdbx_description
1 polymer ?
#
loop_
_entity_poly.entity_id
_entity_poly.type
_entity_poly.pdbx_seq_one_letter_code
_entity_poly.pdbx_strand_id
1 'polypeptide(L)'
;MGEVLRQGGLSPAFVPPRATAKDLAATFPPAQRVLFVAGDLAGKDLEEGLEARGVAVERVEVYATRERELSPEELALLERAQVVAFFSPSAAGAYALKTPRRPKAACIGPSTAEEARRLGFPVWEAKEPGLEGLFQAILEALS
;
A
#
# COMPACT_ATOMS: atom_id res chain seq x y z
N MET A 1 -5.70 14.31 4.32
CA MET A 1 -4.35 13.79 4.68
C MET A 1 -3.91 14.45 6.00
N GLY A 2 -3.35 13.69 6.94
CA GLY A 2 -2.78 14.21 8.20
C GLY A 2 -3.76 14.40 9.38
N GLU A 3 -4.99 13.90 9.28
CA GLU A 3 -6.00 14.02 10.34
C GLU A 3 -5.63 13.25 11.62
N VAL A 4 -5.05 12.06 11.48
CA VAL A 4 -4.55 11.25 12.61
C VAL A 4 -3.47 12.00 13.40
N LEU A 5 -2.58 12.73 12.72
CA LEU A 5 -1.58 13.56 13.40
C LEU A 5 -2.27 14.65 14.23
N ARG A 6 -3.31 15.31 13.68
CA ARG A 6 -4.06 16.36 14.40
C ARG A 6 -4.78 15.82 15.64
N GLN A 7 -5.36 14.62 15.54
CA GLN A 7 -5.96 13.94 16.69
C GLN A 7 -4.92 13.64 17.79
N GLY A 8 -3.67 13.37 17.39
CA GLY A 8 -2.53 13.26 18.30
C GLY A 8 -1.91 14.59 18.74
N GLY A 9 -2.53 15.74 18.45
CA GLY A 9 -2.04 17.07 18.83
C GLY A 9 -0.96 17.65 17.92
N LEU A 10 -0.66 17.01 16.79
CA LEU A 10 0.35 17.44 15.83
C LEU A 10 -0.31 17.98 14.55
N SER A 11 -0.11 19.26 14.25
CA SER A 11 -0.57 19.83 12.96
C SER A 11 0.46 19.56 11.87
N PRO A 12 0.11 18.89 10.75
CA PRO A 12 1.03 18.71 9.64
C PRO A 12 1.41 20.07 9.04
N ALA A 13 2.70 20.42 9.11
CA ALA A 13 3.22 21.64 8.52
C ALA A 13 3.32 21.57 6.99
N PHE A 14 3.36 20.35 6.43
CA PHE A 14 3.47 20.10 5.00
C PHE A 14 2.75 18.81 4.61
N VAL A 15 2.11 18.83 3.45
CA VAL A 15 1.48 17.67 2.81
C VAL A 15 1.83 17.71 1.32
N PRO A 16 2.33 16.62 0.72
CA PRO A 16 2.72 16.61 -0.68
C PRO A 16 1.48 16.66 -1.60
N PRO A 17 1.62 17.18 -2.84
CA PRO A 17 0.52 17.23 -3.80
C PRO A 17 -0.09 15.85 -4.12
N ARG A 18 0.75 14.82 -4.24
CA ARG A 18 0.31 13.41 -4.30
C ARG A 18 0.84 12.65 -3.10
N ALA A 19 0.01 11.77 -2.56
CA ALA A 19 0.29 10.98 -1.37
C ALA A 19 1.26 9.80 -1.65
N THR A 20 2.46 10.09 -2.15
CA THR A 20 3.50 9.09 -2.43
C THR A 20 4.83 9.46 -1.77
N ALA A 21 5.65 8.46 -1.46
CA ALA A 21 6.98 8.67 -0.88
C ALA A 21 7.88 9.50 -1.80
N LYS A 22 7.85 9.23 -3.11
CA LYS A 22 8.62 9.96 -4.13
C LYS A 22 8.22 11.44 -4.21
N ASP A 23 6.92 11.73 -4.25
CA ASP A 23 6.45 13.13 -4.28
C ASP A 23 6.76 13.85 -2.97
N LEU A 24 6.63 13.17 -1.83
CA LEU A 24 7.02 13.73 -0.55
C LEU A 24 8.50 14.08 -0.54
N ALA A 25 9.38 13.17 -0.99
CA ALA A 25 10.81 13.39 -1.06
C ALA A 25 11.18 14.53 -2.02
N ALA A 26 10.52 14.63 -3.18
CA ALA A 26 10.80 15.67 -4.17
C ALA A 26 10.32 17.06 -3.72
N THR A 27 9.20 17.13 -3.00
CA THR A 27 8.56 18.40 -2.62
C THR A 27 8.79 18.80 -1.16
N PHE A 28 9.50 17.98 -0.38
CA PHE A 28 9.73 18.22 1.04
C PHE A 28 10.37 19.61 1.26
N PRO A 29 9.94 20.39 2.27
CA PRO A 29 10.56 21.66 2.61
C PRO A 29 12.05 21.52 2.93
N PRO A 30 12.86 22.60 2.83
CA PRO A 30 14.25 22.57 3.25
C PRO A 30 14.41 22.10 4.70
N ALA A 31 15.28 21.12 4.91
CA ALA A 31 15.58 20.55 6.22
C ALA A 31 17.05 20.10 6.25
N GLN A 32 17.65 20.04 7.44
CA GLN A 32 18.99 19.45 7.62
C GLN A 32 18.91 17.97 7.99
N ARG A 33 17.93 17.61 8.82
CA ARG A 33 17.70 16.26 9.32
C ARG A 33 16.21 15.94 9.34
N VAL A 34 15.86 14.70 9.03
CA VAL A 34 14.49 14.19 9.07
C VAL A 34 14.47 12.86 9.83
N LEU A 35 13.55 12.73 10.80
CA LEU A 35 13.21 11.45 11.41
C LEU A 35 12.04 10.85 10.62
N PHE A 36 12.27 9.72 9.96
CA PHE A 36 11.25 9.00 9.21
C PHE A 36 10.66 7.88 10.06
N VAL A 37 9.48 8.11 10.62
CA VAL A 37 8.71 7.13 11.39
C VAL A 37 7.89 6.27 10.43
N ALA A 38 8.21 4.98 10.34
CA ALA A 38 7.69 4.09 9.31
C ALA A 38 7.32 2.69 9.84
N GLY A 39 6.69 1.87 8.99
CA GLY A 39 6.56 0.44 9.22
C GLY A 39 7.68 -0.33 8.53
N ASP A 40 7.90 -1.58 8.93
CA ASP A 40 8.96 -2.46 8.40
C ASP A 40 8.92 -2.67 6.87
N LEU A 41 7.73 -2.64 6.26
CA LEU A 41 7.57 -2.78 4.81
C LEU A 41 7.68 -1.45 4.03
N ALA A 42 7.89 -0.30 4.68
CA ALA A 42 8.02 0.95 3.96
C ALA A 42 9.27 0.93 3.07
N GLY A 43 9.11 1.29 1.80
CA GLY A 43 10.21 1.40 0.85
C GLY A 43 11.21 2.52 1.21
N LYS A 44 12.28 2.61 0.43
CA LYS A 44 13.38 3.57 0.64
C LYS A 44 13.26 4.87 -0.16
N ASP A 45 12.26 4.97 -1.03
CA ASP A 45 12.05 6.13 -1.92
C ASP A 45 12.12 7.48 -1.21
N LEU A 46 11.59 7.57 0.03
CA LEU A 46 11.61 8.81 0.80
C LEU A 46 13.01 9.13 1.34
N GLU A 47 13.69 8.13 1.91
CA GLU A 47 15.03 8.26 2.48
C GLU A 47 16.01 8.64 1.37
N GLU A 48 16.05 7.84 0.30
CA GLU A 48 16.93 8.05 -0.84
C GLU A 48 16.68 9.41 -1.51
N GLY A 49 15.42 9.81 -1.67
CA GLY A 49 15.08 11.09 -2.29
C GLY A 49 15.43 12.31 -1.44
N LEU A 50 15.40 12.20 -0.11
CA LEU A 50 15.82 13.27 0.81
C LEU A 50 17.35 13.33 0.94
N GLU A 51 18.01 12.18 1.05
CA GLU A 51 19.47 12.09 1.11
C GLU A 51 20.14 12.62 -0.15
N ALA A 52 19.55 12.34 -1.33
CA ALA A 52 20.00 12.91 -2.60
C ALA A 52 19.94 14.45 -2.63
N ARG A 53 19.14 15.07 -1.74
CA ARG A 53 19.02 16.52 -1.57
C ARG A 53 19.89 17.06 -0.43
N GLY A 54 20.76 16.22 0.15
CA GLY A 54 21.65 16.58 1.26
C GLY A 54 20.96 16.63 2.62
N VAL A 55 19.77 16.05 2.77
CA VAL A 55 19.05 15.95 4.04
C VAL A 55 19.41 14.63 4.69
N ALA A 56 19.96 14.64 5.91
CA ALA A 56 20.24 13.40 6.62
C ALA A 56 18.94 12.77 7.16
N VAL A 57 18.69 11.50 6.85
CA VAL A 57 17.48 10.81 7.27
C VAL A 57 17.81 9.74 8.30
N GLU A 58 17.02 9.68 9.37
CA GLU A 58 17.07 8.63 10.38
C GLU A 58 15.71 7.92 10.38
N ARG A 59 15.70 6.63 10.06
CA ARG A 59 14.46 5.82 10.05
C ARG A 59 14.24 5.13 11.37
N VAL A 60 13.00 5.20 11.85
CA VAL A 60 12.54 4.44 13.02
C VAL A 60 11.31 3.62 12.62
N GLU A 61 11.45 2.31 12.72
CA GLU A 61 10.36 1.37 12.48
C GLU A 61 9.53 1.20 13.75
N VAL A 62 8.26 1.58 13.70
CA VAL A 62 7.37 1.59 14.88
C VAL A 62 6.25 0.54 14.82
N TYR A 63 6.11 -0.15 13.69
CA TYR A 63 5.22 -1.29 13.55
C TYR A 63 5.73 -2.25 12.49
N ALA A 64 5.23 -3.48 12.57
CA ALA A 64 5.63 -4.58 11.72
C ALA A 64 4.41 -5.25 11.08
N THR A 65 4.46 -5.48 9.76
CA THR A 65 3.44 -6.23 9.04
C THR A 65 3.73 -7.71 9.21
N ARG A 66 2.75 -8.47 9.71
CA ARG A 66 2.88 -9.92 9.94
C ARG A 66 1.73 -10.66 9.28
N GLU A 67 2.02 -11.88 8.88
CA GLU A 67 0.99 -12.79 8.38
C GLU A 67 0.02 -13.15 9.50
N ARG A 68 -1.25 -13.24 9.12
CA ARG A 68 -2.31 -13.79 9.96
C ARG A 68 -2.53 -15.24 9.58
N GLU A 69 -2.61 -16.11 10.57
CA GLU A 69 -3.09 -17.48 10.40
C GLU A 69 -4.59 -17.47 10.07
N LEU A 70 -4.97 -18.22 9.04
CA LEU A 70 -6.34 -18.32 8.57
C LEU A 70 -7.01 -19.59 9.08
N SER A 71 -8.28 -19.51 9.45
CA SER A 71 -9.07 -20.70 9.79
C SER A 71 -9.28 -21.59 8.55
N PRO A 72 -9.61 -22.87 8.73
CA PRO A 72 -10.01 -23.73 7.61
C PRO A 72 -11.18 -23.16 6.79
N GLU A 73 -12.14 -22.47 7.40
CA GLU A 73 -13.25 -21.84 6.66
C GLU A 73 -12.79 -20.64 5.82
N GLU A 74 -11.84 -19.85 6.33
CA GLU A 74 -11.21 -18.74 5.62
C GLU A 74 -10.39 -19.25 4.42
N LEU A 75 -9.63 -20.34 4.57
CA LEU A 75 -8.94 -20.97 3.45
C LEU A 75 -9.93 -21.49 2.40
N ALA A 76 -11.02 -22.13 2.83
CA ALA A 76 -12.09 -22.57 1.93
C ALA A 76 -12.79 -21.39 1.22
N LEU A 77 -12.79 -20.18 1.80
CA LEU A 77 -13.25 -18.95 1.14
C LEU A 77 -12.34 -18.58 -0.02
N LEU A 78 -11.02 -18.66 0.17
CA LEU A 78 -10.05 -18.31 -0.89
C LEU A 78 -10.20 -19.23 -2.11
N GLU A 79 -10.43 -20.52 -1.87
CA GLU A 79 -10.60 -21.54 -2.94
C GLU A 79 -11.87 -21.35 -3.77
N ARG A 80 -12.92 -20.73 -3.21
CA ARG A 80 -14.18 -20.47 -3.93
C ARG A 80 -14.32 -19.04 -4.45
N ALA A 81 -13.45 -18.12 -4.04
CA ALA A 81 -13.54 -16.71 -4.42
C ALA A 81 -13.45 -16.55 -5.95
N GLN A 82 -14.39 -15.85 -6.58
CA GLN A 82 -14.31 -15.53 -8.01
C GLN A 82 -13.48 -14.27 -8.26
N VAL A 83 -13.57 -13.33 -7.31
CA VAL A 83 -12.83 -12.08 -7.28
C VAL A 83 -12.25 -11.89 -5.88
N VAL A 84 -11.01 -11.39 -5.80
CA VAL A 84 -10.36 -10.98 -4.55
C VAL A 84 -10.00 -9.50 -4.67
N ALA A 85 -10.32 -8.72 -3.63
CA ALA A 85 -10.00 -7.31 -3.57
C ALA A 85 -8.71 -7.07 -2.77
N PHE A 86 -7.69 -6.49 -3.40
CA PHE A 86 -6.42 -6.16 -2.77
C PHE A 86 -6.28 -4.66 -2.52
N PHE A 87 -5.97 -4.33 -1.27
CA PHE A 87 -5.77 -2.96 -0.78
C PHE A 87 -4.30 -2.55 -0.70
N SER A 88 -3.38 -3.50 -0.86
CA SER A 88 -1.96 -3.26 -0.85
C SER A 88 -1.21 -4.38 -1.59
N PRO A 89 0.02 -4.13 -2.07
CA PRO A 89 0.89 -5.18 -2.60
C PRO A 89 1.12 -6.31 -1.59
N SER A 90 1.33 -5.96 -0.31
CA SER A 90 1.56 -6.94 0.77
C SER A 90 0.37 -7.88 0.98
N ALA A 91 -0.87 -7.43 0.76
CA ALA A 91 -2.05 -8.29 0.84
C ALA A 91 -2.08 -9.33 -0.29
N ALA A 92 -1.68 -8.95 -1.51
CA ALA A 92 -1.55 -9.88 -2.63
C ALA A 92 -0.45 -10.92 -2.37
N GLY A 93 0.70 -10.48 -1.83
CA GLY A 93 1.78 -11.37 -1.40
C GLY A 93 1.34 -12.35 -0.32
N ALA A 94 0.67 -11.86 0.73
CA ALA A 94 0.16 -12.71 1.81
C ALA A 94 -0.86 -13.75 1.29
N TYR A 95 -1.78 -13.35 0.40
CA TYR A 95 -2.72 -14.30 -0.22
C TYR A 95 -1.99 -15.39 -0.99
N ALA A 96 -0.98 -15.02 -1.78
CA ALA A 96 -0.21 -15.94 -2.61
C ALA A 96 0.54 -17.01 -1.81
N LEU A 97 0.86 -16.74 -0.55
CA LEU A 97 1.47 -17.70 0.39
C LEU A 97 0.46 -18.69 0.98
N LYS A 98 -0.82 -18.31 1.09
CA LYS A 98 -1.86 -19.16 1.69
C LYS A 98 -2.50 -20.11 0.69
N THR A 99 -2.44 -19.80 -0.60
CA THR A 99 -3.01 -20.66 -1.66
C THR A 99 -2.36 -20.42 -3.03
N PRO A 100 -2.23 -21.45 -3.90
CA PRO A 100 -1.81 -21.27 -5.29
C PRO A 100 -2.91 -20.67 -6.20
N ARG A 101 -4.15 -20.55 -5.72
CA ARG A 101 -5.28 -20.06 -6.53
C ARG A 101 -5.06 -18.60 -6.96
N ARG A 102 -5.39 -18.27 -8.21
CA ARG A 102 -5.28 -16.90 -8.76
C ARG A 102 -6.59 -16.46 -9.42
N PRO A 103 -7.64 -16.20 -8.62
CA PRO A 103 -8.89 -15.68 -9.15
C PRO A 103 -8.69 -14.26 -9.71
N LYS A 104 -9.75 -13.66 -10.28
CA LYS A 104 -9.69 -12.26 -10.72
C LYS A 104 -9.34 -11.36 -9.53
N ALA A 105 -8.43 -10.42 -9.71
CA ALA A 105 -7.96 -9.51 -8.65
C ALA A 105 -8.42 -8.09 -8.95
N ALA A 106 -9.21 -7.51 -8.06
CA ALA A 106 -9.52 -6.08 -8.06
C ALA A 106 -8.50 -5.36 -7.16
N CYS A 107 -7.75 -4.41 -7.72
CA CYS A 107 -6.65 -3.75 -7.02
C CYS A 107 -6.96 -2.27 -6.80
N ILE A 108 -6.74 -1.78 -5.57
CA ILE A 108 -7.05 -0.40 -5.19
C ILE A 108 -6.20 0.66 -5.91
N GLY A 109 -5.10 0.26 -6.53
CA GLY A 109 -4.25 1.16 -7.29
C GLY A 109 -3.04 0.49 -7.95
N PRO A 110 -2.21 1.28 -8.65
CA PRO A 110 -1.20 0.78 -9.59
C PRO A 110 -0.17 -0.17 -8.98
N SER A 111 0.38 0.18 -7.81
CA SER A 111 1.40 -0.65 -7.15
C SER A 111 0.85 -2.02 -6.71
N THR A 112 -0.42 -2.06 -6.32
CA THR A 112 -1.09 -3.31 -5.93
C THR A 112 -1.38 -4.15 -7.17
N ALA A 113 -1.80 -3.52 -8.26
CA ALA A 113 -2.05 -4.16 -9.54
C ALA A 113 -0.77 -4.76 -10.14
N GLU A 114 0.35 -4.05 -10.07
CA GLU A 114 1.66 -4.53 -10.50
C GLU A 114 2.08 -5.80 -9.75
N GLU A 115 2.00 -5.79 -8.42
CA GLU A 115 2.35 -6.96 -7.61
C GLU A 115 1.41 -8.14 -7.86
N ALA A 116 0.10 -7.89 -7.99
CA ALA A 116 -0.86 -8.94 -8.31
C ALA A 116 -0.58 -9.56 -9.70
N ARG A 117 -0.25 -8.76 -10.72
CA ARG A 117 0.18 -9.29 -12.05
C ARG A 117 1.44 -10.14 -11.91
N ARG A 118 2.44 -9.68 -11.15
CA ARG A 118 3.69 -10.42 -10.91
C ARG A 118 3.44 -11.77 -10.24
N LEU A 119 2.45 -11.84 -9.36
CA LEU A 119 2.02 -13.07 -8.67
C LEU A 119 1.10 -13.97 -9.51
N GLY A 120 0.75 -13.57 -10.74
CA GLY A 120 -0.02 -14.36 -11.70
C GLY A 120 -1.53 -14.18 -11.62
N PHE A 121 -2.04 -13.12 -10.99
CA PHE A 121 -3.46 -12.81 -10.99
C PHE A 121 -3.89 -12.13 -12.31
N PRO A 122 -5.07 -12.42 -12.84
CA PRO A 122 -5.77 -11.54 -13.80
C PRO A 122 -6.27 -10.29 -13.08
N VAL A 123 -5.87 -9.09 -13.51
CA VAL A 123 -6.04 -7.85 -12.70
C VAL A 123 -7.02 -6.85 -13.33
N TRP A 124 -7.91 -6.31 -12.48
CA TRP A 124 -8.71 -5.11 -12.68
C TRP A 124 -8.24 -4.04 -11.71
N GLU A 125 -7.76 -2.93 -12.25
CA GLU A 125 -7.22 -1.84 -11.47
C GLU A 125 -8.27 -0.74 -11.29
N ALA A 126 -8.42 -0.24 -10.07
CA ALA A 126 -9.28 0.91 -9.78
C ALA A 126 -8.81 2.14 -10.58
N LYS A 127 -9.72 2.72 -11.37
CA LYS A 127 -9.44 3.94 -12.17
C LYS A 127 -9.25 5.17 -11.30
N GLU A 128 -9.87 5.18 -10.13
CA GLU A 128 -9.77 6.25 -9.15
C GLU A 128 -9.29 5.71 -7.80
N PRO A 129 -8.44 6.44 -7.07
CA PRO A 129 -8.01 6.02 -5.75
C PRO A 129 -9.18 5.95 -4.76
N GLY A 130 -9.20 4.90 -3.94
CA GLY A 130 -10.14 4.77 -2.81
C GLY A 130 -11.18 3.66 -2.98
N LEU A 131 -12.13 3.62 -2.06
CA LEU A 131 -13.11 2.53 -1.95
C LEU A 131 -14.06 2.47 -3.15
N GLU A 132 -14.51 3.61 -3.66
CA GLU A 132 -15.44 3.65 -4.80
C GLU A 132 -14.79 3.09 -6.07
N GLY A 133 -13.56 3.54 -6.39
CA GLY A 133 -12.83 3.01 -7.54
C GLY A 133 -12.55 1.51 -7.43
N LEU A 134 -12.25 1.02 -6.22
CA LEU A 134 -12.09 -0.41 -5.98
C LEU A 134 -13.41 -1.18 -6.14
N PHE A 135 -14.52 -0.62 -5.65
CA PHE A 135 -15.84 -1.24 -5.80
C PHE A 135 -16.22 -1.39 -7.28
N GLN A 136 -16.00 -0.36 -8.10
CA GLN A 136 -16.21 -0.44 -9.55
C GLN A 136 -15.32 -1.50 -10.20
N ALA A 137 -14.04 -1.61 -9.79
CA ALA A 137 -13.15 -2.66 -10.29
C ALA A 137 -13.64 -4.08 -9.94
N ILE A 138 -14.27 -4.27 -8.77
CA ILE A 138 -14.89 -5.55 -8.39
C ILE A 138 -16.08 -5.86 -9.31
N LEU A 139 -16.95 -4.88 -9.60
CA LEU A 139 -18.11 -5.08 -10.49
C LEU A 139 -17.68 -5.40 -11.92
N GLU A 140 -16.68 -4.69 -12.44
CA GLU A 140 -16.08 -4.96 -13.76
C GLU A 140 -15.46 -6.37 -13.80
N ALA A 141 -14.83 -6.82 -12.71
CA ALA A 141 -14.29 -8.17 -12.62
C ALA A 141 -15.38 -9.26 -12.52
N LEU A 142 -16.57 -8.95 -11.99
CA LEU A 142 -17.69 -9.91 -11.91
C LEU A 142 -18.52 -10.02 -13.19
N SER A 143 -18.36 -9.05 -14.11
CA SER A 143 -18.97 -9.10 -15.44
C SER A 143 -18.30 -10.14 -16.34
#